data_AF-A0A976D405-F1
#
_entry.id   AF-A0A976D405-F1
#
_cell.length_a   1.000
_cell.length_b   1.000
_cell.length_c   1.000
_cell.angle_alpha   90.00
_cell.angle_beta   90.00
_cell.angle_gamma   90.00
#
_symmetry.space_group_name_H-M   'P 1'
#
loop_
_entity.id
_entity.type
_entity.pdbx_description
1 polymer ?
#
loop_
_entity_poly.entity_id
_entity_poly.type
_entity_poly.pdbx_seq_one_letter_code
_entity_poly.pdbx_strand_id
1 'polypeptide(L)'
;MIGATLVYSLLSGTELEKAGPNLGDYYALIFFVLCGTSILTSFNGLLMLFLGIEIMSIPLYILTGSDKLNLKSNEASLKYFLMGSFSTGILLMGI
;
A
#
# COMPACT_ATOMS: atom_id res chain seq x y z
N MET A 1 -5.13 1.60 15.82
CA MET A 1 -5.00 0.71 14.65
C MET A 1 -6.12 -0.30 14.52
N ILE A 2 -6.40 -1.14 15.53
CA ILE A 2 -7.46 -2.15 15.46
C ILE A 2 -8.83 -1.56 15.08
N GLY A 3 -9.17 -0.38 15.59
CA GLY A 3 -10.40 0.33 15.19
C GLY A 3 -10.39 0.80 13.74
N ALA A 4 -9.26 1.28 13.22
CA ALA A 4 -9.13 1.75 11.84
C ALA A 4 -9.16 0.58 10.83
N THR A 5 -8.52 -0.55 11.17
CA THR A 5 -8.62 -1.79 10.38
C THR A 5 -10.05 -2.33 10.38
N LEU A 6 -10.76 -2.26 11.51
CA LEU A 6 -12.14 -2.70 11.62
C LEU A 6 -13.08 -1.82 10.76
N VAL A 7 -12.91 -0.49 10.84
CA VAL A 7 -13.67 0.46 10.01
C VAL A 7 -13.38 0.24 8.52
N TYR A 8 -12.12 0.05 8.15
CA TYR A 8 -11.74 -0.26 6.76
C TYR A 8 -12.42 -1.55 6.27
N SER A 9 -12.39 -2.61 7.08
CA SER A 9 -13.04 -3.88 6.74
C SER A 9 -14.56 -3.75 6.56
N LEU A 10 -15.22 -2.87 7.31
CA LEU A 10 -16.66 -2.62 7.20
C LEU A 10 -17.02 -1.80 5.95
N LEU A 11 -16.19 -0.83 5.60
CA LEU A 11 -16.42 0.05 4.44
C LEU A 11 -16.05 -0.61 3.11
N SER A 12 -15.05 -1.49 3.08
CA SER A 12 -14.49 -2.04 1.85
C SER A 12 -15.38 -3.07 1.14
N GLY A 13 -16.51 -3.48 1.73
CA GLY A 13 -17.36 -4.58 1.24
C GLY A 13 -17.81 -4.44 -0.21
N THR A 14 -18.12 -3.22 -0.66
CA THR A 14 -18.60 -2.94 -2.04
C THR A 14 -17.47 -2.80 -3.07
N GLU A 15 -16.28 -2.45 -2.63
CA GLU A 15 -15.10 -2.31 -3.51
C GLU A 15 -14.46 -3.66 -3.81
N LEU A 16 -14.61 -4.60 -2.88
CA LEU A 16 -14.17 -5.99 -3.02
C LEU A 16 -14.96 -6.75 -4.09
N GLU A 17 -16.25 -6.47 -4.24
CA GLU A 17 -17.10 -7.10 -5.26
C GLU A 17 -16.65 -6.76 -6.70
N LYS A 18 -15.97 -5.62 -6.86
CA LYS A 18 -15.43 -5.14 -8.16
C LYS A 18 -14.04 -5.71 -8.49
N ALA A 19 -13.35 -6.34 -7.53
CA ALA A 19 -11.98 -6.83 -7.70
C ALA A 19 -11.86 -8.07 -8.63
N GLY A 20 -12.99 -8.66 -9.05
CA GLY A 20 -13.01 -9.71 -10.05
C GLY A 20 -12.38 -11.05 -9.57
N PRO A 21 -11.79 -11.86 -10.46
CA PRO A 21 -11.39 -13.23 -10.15
C PRO A 21 -10.18 -13.38 -9.20
N ASN A 22 -9.42 -12.32 -8.93
CA ASN A 22 -8.19 -12.37 -8.11
C ASN A 22 -8.40 -11.75 -6.70
N LEU A 23 -9.52 -12.07 -6.06
CA LEU A 23 -9.88 -11.59 -4.72
C LEU A 23 -8.79 -11.89 -3.68
N GLY A 24 -8.18 -13.09 -3.72
CA GLY A 24 -7.16 -13.51 -2.76
C GLY A 24 -5.93 -12.60 -2.77
N ASP A 25 -5.41 -12.28 -3.95
CA ASP A 25 -4.25 -11.40 -4.12
C ASP A 25 -4.57 -9.98 -3.65
N TYR A 26 -5.77 -9.49 -3.94
CA TYR A 26 -6.23 -8.17 -3.52
C TYR A 26 -6.30 -8.05 -1.99
N TYR A 27 -6.85 -9.07 -1.31
CA TYR A 27 -6.87 -9.13 0.15
C TYR A 27 -5.45 -9.20 0.73
N ALA A 28 -4.57 -10.02 0.17
CA ALA A 28 -3.19 -10.12 0.64
C ALA A 28 -2.47 -8.77 0.59
N LEU A 29 -2.61 -8.04 -0.53
CA LEU A 29 -2.02 -6.71 -0.70
C LEU A 29 -2.57 -5.71 0.33
N ILE A 30 -3.88 -5.68 0.54
CA ILE A 30 -4.51 -4.84 1.57
C ILE A 30 -3.99 -5.19 2.97
N PHE A 31 -3.88 -6.46 3.32
CA PHE A 31 -3.35 -6.88 4.62
C PHE A 31 -1.91 -6.40 4.82
N PHE A 32 -1.07 -6.43 3.78
CA PHE A 32 0.28 -5.84 3.83
C PHE A 32 0.23 -4.33 4.05
N VAL A 33 -0.67 -3.59 3.40
CA VAL A 33 -0.86 -2.15 3.65
C VAL A 33 -1.22 -1.89 5.12
N LEU A 34 -2.18 -2.64 5.67
CA LEU A 34 -2.60 -2.49 7.06
C LEU A 34 -1.47 -2.85 8.04
N CYS A 35 -0.68 -3.89 7.73
CA CYS A 35 0.51 -4.27 8.50
C CYS A 35 1.55 -3.15 8.50
N GLY A 36 1.92 -2.63 7.33
CA GLY A 36 2.89 -1.52 7.21
C GLY A 36 2.43 -0.27 7.94
N THR A 37 1.13 0.06 7.83
CA THR A 37 0.55 1.20 8.57
C THR A 37 0.65 0.97 10.08
N SER A 38 0.44 -0.25 10.57
CA SER A 38 0.57 -0.56 12.00
C SER A 38 1.99 -0.33 12.52
N ILE A 39 3.01 -0.77 11.76
CA ILE A 39 4.42 -0.53 12.05
C ILE A 39 4.71 0.96 12.04
N LEU A 40 4.20 1.68 11.04
CA LEU A 40 4.39 3.13 10.91
C LEU A 40 3.84 3.91 12.11
N THR A 41 2.74 3.48 12.74
CA THR A 41 2.21 4.14 13.94
C THR A 41 2.94 3.80 15.23
N SER A 42 3.74 2.74 15.24
CA SER A 42 4.47 2.26 16.42
C SER A 42 5.98 2.34 16.23
N PHE A 43 6.46 3.23 15.36
CA PHE A 43 7.88 3.38 15.08
C PHE A 43 8.62 3.93 16.31
N ASN A 44 9.79 3.35 16.61
CA ASN A 44 10.69 3.80 17.69
C ASN A 44 11.97 4.47 17.17
N GLY A 45 12.12 4.57 15.85
CA GLY A 45 13.29 5.15 15.20
C GLY A 45 13.08 5.33 13.72
N LEU A 46 13.93 6.13 13.09
CA LEU A 46 13.80 6.50 11.68
C LEU A 46 13.88 5.27 10.74
N LEU A 47 14.73 4.28 11.05
CA LEU A 47 14.81 3.04 10.27
C LEU A 47 13.52 2.21 10.33
N MET A 48 12.86 2.15 11.49
CA MET A 48 11.54 1.50 11.61
C MET A 48 10.44 2.28 10.87
N LEU A 49 10.52 3.61 10.87
CA LEU A 49 9.62 4.46 10.08
C LEU A 49 9.80 4.18 8.58
N PHE A 50 11.04 4.12 8.09
CA PHE A 50 11.34 3.77 6.70
C PHE A 50 10.78 2.39 6.31
N LEU A 51 11.01 1.37 7.14
CA LEU A 51 10.44 0.03 6.93
C LEU A 51 8.91 0.03 6.89
N GLY A 52 8.26 0.74 7.81
CA GLY A 52 6.80 0.88 7.82
C GLY A 52 6.26 1.50 6.53
N ILE A 53 6.94 2.53 6.02
CA ILE A 53 6.60 3.17 4.75
C ILE A 53 6.76 2.18 3.59
N GLU A 54 7.89 1.48 3.46
CA GLU A 54 8.10 0.55 2.35
C GLU A 54 7.11 -0.63 2.36
N ILE A 55 6.83 -1.20 3.53
CA ILE A 55 5.86 -2.31 3.69
C ILE A 55 4.45 -1.88 3.26
N MET A 56 4.03 -0.63 3.52
CA MET A 56 2.73 -0.15 3.05
C MET A 56 2.75 0.30 1.58
N SER A 57 3.88 0.81 1.08
CA SER A 57 3.97 1.46 -0.23
C SER A 57 4.04 0.47 -1.38
N ILE A 58 4.80 -0.62 -1.24
CA ILE A 58 4.95 -1.62 -2.31
C ILE A 58 3.60 -2.24 -2.72
N PRO A 59 2.74 -2.69 -1.77
CA PRO A 59 1.41 -3.18 -2.14
C PRO A 59 0.53 -2.12 -2.79
N LEU A 60 0.64 -0.85 -2.35
CA LEU A 60 -0.09 0.25 -2.95
C LEU A 60 0.31 0.50 -4.41
N TYR A 61 1.60 0.39 -4.75
CA TYR A 61 2.06 0.48 -6.14
C TYR A 61 1.48 -0.64 -7.01
N ILE A 62 1.30 -1.83 -6.45
CA ILE A 62 0.68 -2.97 -7.16
C ILE A 62 -0.82 -2.74 -7.32
N LEU A 63 -1.50 -2.26 -6.27
CA LEU A 63 -2.94 -2.00 -6.28
C LEU A 63 -3.34 -0.91 -7.27
N THR A 64 -2.55 0.15 -7.42
CA THR A 64 -2.82 1.20 -8.42
C THR A 64 -2.67 0.71 -9.86
N GLY A 65 -1.92 -0.37 -10.08
CA GLY A 65 -1.74 -1.02 -11.38
C GLY A 65 -2.51 -2.33 -11.53
N SER A 66 -3.51 -2.57 -10.68
CA SER A 66 -4.23 -3.85 -10.62
C SER A 66 -5.01 -4.17 -11.90
N ASP A 67 -5.51 -3.15 -12.60
CA ASP A 67 -6.12 -3.30 -13.92
C ASP A 67 -5.03 -3.33 -15.00
N LYS A 68 -4.52 -4.54 -15.26
CA LYS A 68 -3.39 -4.79 -16.18
C LYS A 68 -3.71 -4.45 -17.65
N LEU A 69 -4.99 -4.47 -18.04
CA LEU A 69 -5.44 -4.21 -19.41
C LEU A 69 -5.61 -2.72 -19.69
N ASN A 70 -5.66 -1.90 -18.65
CA ASN A 70 -5.87 -0.46 -18.76
C ASN A 70 -4.53 0.28 -18.72
N LEU A 71 -4.17 0.89 -19.85
CA LEU A 71 -2.93 1.66 -19.97
C LEU A 71 -2.82 2.79 -18.94
N LYS A 72 -3.94 3.41 -18.53
CA LYS A 72 -3.93 4.47 -17.52
C LYS A 72 -3.59 3.95 -16.13
N SER A 73 -4.06 2.75 -15.79
CA SER A 73 -3.74 2.04 -14.54
C SER A 73 -2.25 1.72 -14.47
N ASN A 74 -1.69 1.18 -15.56
CA ASN A 74 -0.25 0.89 -15.66
C ASN A 74 0.63 2.15 -15.60
N GLU A 75 0.19 3.25 -16.23
CA GLU A 75 0.91 4.52 -16.14
C GLU A 75 0.85 5.12 -14.74
N ALA A 76 -0.31 5.02 -14.07
CA ALA A 76 -0.50 5.49 -12.70
C ALA A 76 0.38 4.73 -11.70
N SER A 77 0.47 3.40 -11.80
CA SER A 77 1.32 2.60 -10.93
C SER A 77 2.80 2.92 -11.10
N LEU A 78 3.26 3.08 -12.35
CA LEU A 78 4.64 3.47 -12.62
C LEU A 78 4.96 4.86 -12.07
N LYS A 79 4.08 5.85 -12.29
CA LYS A 79 4.24 7.20 -11.74
C LYS A 79 4.29 7.19 -10.22
N TYR A 80 3.41 6.41 -9.59
CA TYR A 80 3.35 6.34 -8.14
C TYR A 80 4.59 5.65 -7.55
N PHE A 81 5.04 4.56 -8.17
CA PHE A 81 6.28 3.89 -7.81
C PHE A 81 7.51 4.81 -7.93
N LEU A 82 7.63 5.56 -9.02
CA LEU A 82 8.77 6.46 -9.24
C LEU A 82 8.78 7.63 -8.25
N MET A 83 7.64 8.28 -8.01
CA MET A 83 7.54 9.34 -7.00
C MET A 83 7.82 8.80 -5.60
N GLY A 84 7.26 7.64 -5.26
CA GLY A 84 7.42 7.02 -3.96
C GLY A 84 8.85 6.58 -3.69
N SER A 85 9.46 5.81 -4.59
CA SER A 85 10.86 5.35 -4.46
C SER A 85 11.88 6.50 -4.41
N PHE A 86 11.63 7.58 -5.16
CA PHE A 86 12.46 8.77 -5.05
C PHE A 86 12.33 9.45 -3.69
N SER A 87 11.09 9.60 -3.18
CA SER A 87 10.84 10.16 -1.85
C SER A 87 11.44 9.31 -0.73
N THR A 88 11.34 7.98 -0.81
CA THR A 88 11.90 7.09 0.21
C THR A 88 13.42 7.00 0.12
N GLY A 89 14.00 7.15 -1.08
CA GLY A 89 15.45 7.34 -1.25
C GLY A 89 15.97 8.62 -0.58
N ILE A 90 15.25 9.74 -0.71
CA ILE A 90 15.59 10.98 0.01
C ILE A 90 15.46 10.79 1.52
N LEU A 91 14.37 10.15 1.97
CA LEU A 91 14.17 9.84 3.39
C LEU A 91 15.36 9.04 3.93
N LEU A 92 15.77 7.97 3.24
CA LEU A 92 16.87 7.09 3.63
C LEU A 92 18.21 7.83 3.75
N MET A 93 18.46 8.85 2.92
CA MET A 93 19.66 9.69 3.03
C MET A 93 19.70 10.52 4.32
N GLY A 94 18.54 10.79 4.93
CA GLY A 94 18.41 11.54 6.18
C GLY A 94 18.36 10.68 7.45
N ILE A 95 18.43 9.35 7.32
CA ILE A 95 18.47 8.37 8.42
C ILE A 95 19.91 8.03 8.73
#